data_AF-T2I765-F1
#
_entry.id   AF-T2I765-F1
#
_cell.length_a   1.000
_cell.length_b   1.000
_cell.length_c   1.000
_cell.angle_alpha   90.00
_cell.angle_beta   90.00
_cell.angle_gamma   90.00
#
_symmetry.space_group_name_H-M   'P 1'
#
loop_
_entity.id
_entity.type
_entity.pdbx_description
1 polymer ?
#
loop_
_entity_poly.entity_id
_entity_poly.type
_entity_poly.pdbx_seq_one_letter_code
_entity_poly.pdbx_strand_id
1 'polypeptide(L)'
;MSIGEIRKGIIKIQERQPQRYQKLIQWIETVELRFSERIINLDYNVINGWAEICGQCEAKGQKLPIMDSLIAATAYQYNLILVTRNITDFQFSLVQVFNPWE
;
A
#
# COMPACT_ATOMS: atom_id res chain seq x y z
N MET A 1 -4.97 -0.22 1.72
CA MET A 1 -4.24 1.02 2.10
C MET A 1 -3.87 1.90 0.92
N SER A 2 -3.40 1.34 -0.20
CA SER A 2 -2.99 2.13 -1.38
C SER A 2 -4.10 3.07 -1.89
N ILE A 3 -5.36 2.60 -1.91
CA ILE A 3 -6.53 3.45 -2.21
C ILE A 3 -6.65 4.62 -1.22
N GLY A 4 -6.41 4.36 0.08
CA GLY A 4 -6.41 5.38 1.12
C GLY A 4 -5.32 6.44 0.93
N GLU A 5 -4.11 6.04 0.51
CA GLU A 5 -3.03 6.99 0.21
C GLU A 5 -3.35 7.86 -1.00
N ILE A 6 -3.93 7.28 -2.05
CA ILE A 6 -4.37 8.01 -3.24
C ILE A 6 -5.47 9.00 -2.84
N ARG A 7 -6.51 8.55 -2.12
CA ARG A 7 -7.60 9.42 -1.63
C ARG A 7 -7.06 10.57 -0.77
N LYS A 8 -6.15 10.28 0.16
CA LYS A 8 -5.49 11.31 0.98
C LYS A 8 -4.78 12.35 0.11
N GLY A 9 -4.03 11.90 -0.90
CA GLY A 9 -3.36 12.78 -1.86
C GLY A 9 -4.33 13.68 -2.65
N ILE A 10 -5.48 13.12 -3.06
CA ILE A 10 -6.55 13.87 -3.74
C ILE A 10 -7.15 14.94 -2.80
N ILE A 11 -7.52 14.56 -1.58
CA ILE A 11 -8.13 15.48 -0.60
C ILE A 11 -7.19 16.65 -0.28
N LYS A 12 -5.88 16.40 -0.15
CA LYS A 12 -4.87 17.44 0.13
C LYS A 12 -4.84 18.59 -0.89
N ILE A 13 -5.28 18.37 -2.13
CA ILE A 13 -5.25 19.40 -3.17
C ILE A 13 -6.58 20.12 -3.36
N GLN A 14 -7.63 19.75 -2.61
CA GLN A 14 -8.99 20.24 -2.79
C GLN A 14 -9.09 21.77 -2.83
N GLU A 15 -8.52 22.44 -1.82
CA GLU A 15 -8.57 23.91 -1.74
C GLU A 15 -7.64 24.59 -2.75
N ARG A 16 -6.44 24.02 -2.97
CA ARG A 16 -5.40 24.63 -3.81
C ARG A 16 -5.65 24.44 -5.31
N GLN A 17 -6.31 23.35 -5.71
CA GLN A 17 -6.53 22.94 -7.10
C GLN A 17 -7.92 22.29 -7.29
N PRO A 18 -9.02 23.04 -7.10
CA PRO A 18 -10.38 22.50 -7.06
C PRO A 18 -10.79 21.77 -8.36
N GLN A 19 -10.39 22.27 -9.52
CA GLN A 19 -10.67 21.62 -10.81
C GLN A 19 -9.96 20.26 -10.94
N ARG A 20 -8.70 20.16 -10.48
CA ARG A 20 -7.94 18.90 -10.50
C ARG A 20 -8.48 17.91 -9.48
N TYR A 21 -8.87 18.40 -8.30
CA TYR A 21 -9.55 17.61 -7.28
C TYR A 21 -10.81 16.95 -7.83
N GLN A 22 -11.69 17.71 -8.50
CA GLN A 22 -12.94 17.17 -9.07
C GLN A 22 -12.66 16.05 -10.10
N LYS A 23 -11.66 16.23 -10.96
CA LYS A 23 -11.28 15.18 -11.92
C LYS A 23 -10.75 13.93 -11.22
N LEU A 24 -9.90 14.10 -10.20
CA LEU A 24 -9.29 12.97 -9.50
C LEU A 24 -10.26 12.23 -8.58
N ILE A 25 -11.21 12.92 -7.95
CA ILE A 25 -12.21 12.27 -7.10
C ILE A 25 -13.16 11.38 -7.93
N GLN A 26 -13.58 11.87 -9.11
CA GLN A 26 -14.35 11.05 -10.05
C GLN A 26 -13.53 9.87 -10.58
N TRP A 27 -12.25 10.11 -10.90
CA TRP A 27 -11.37 9.05 -11.37
C TRP A 27 -11.17 7.93 -10.32
N ILE A 28 -10.92 8.27 -9.04
CA ILE A 28 -10.69 7.23 -8.02
C ILE A 28 -11.93 6.38 -7.77
N GLU A 29 -13.14 6.94 -7.89
CA GLU A 29 -14.39 6.17 -7.84
C GLU A 29 -14.46 5.12 -8.96
N THR A 30 -14.02 5.45 -10.18
CA THR A 30 -13.97 4.46 -11.28
C THR A 30 -12.95 3.35 -11.02
N VAL A 31 -11.83 3.67 -10.35
CA VAL A 31 -10.82 2.68 -9.95
C VAL A 31 -11.38 1.76 -8.87
N GLU A 32 -12.01 2.32 -7.84
CA GLU A 32 -12.65 1.55 -6.76
C GLU A 32 -13.71 0.60 -7.31
N LEU A 33 -14.54 1.07 -8.24
CA LEU A 33 -15.54 0.21 -8.90
C LEU A 33 -14.89 -0.90 -9.73
N ARG A 34 -13.85 -0.60 -10.51
CA ARG A 34 -13.15 -1.58 -11.35
C ARG A 34 -12.47 -2.69 -10.54
N PHE A 35 -12.07 -2.39 -9.31
CA PHE A 35 -11.36 -3.31 -8.42
C PHE A 35 -12.20 -3.78 -7.23
N SER A 36 -13.51 -3.53 -7.20
CA SER A 36 -14.38 -3.77 -6.04
C SER A 36 -14.21 -5.15 -5.38
N GLU A 37 -14.13 -6.22 -6.18
CA GLU A 37 -13.94 -7.60 -5.71
C GLU A 37 -12.47 -7.99 -5.42
N ARG A 38 -11.52 -7.10 -5.73
CA ARG A 38 -10.08 -7.30 -5.58
C ARG A 38 -9.45 -6.32 -4.57
N ILE A 39 -10.27 -5.58 -3.83
CA ILE A 39 -9.80 -4.75 -2.71
C ILE A 39 -9.62 -5.66 -1.50
N ILE A 40 -8.37 -5.84 -1.09
CA ILE A 40 -8.03 -6.67 0.06
C ILE A 40 -8.15 -5.84 1.34
N ASN A 41 -8.93 -6.34 2.28
CA ASN A 41 -9.11 -5.73 3.59
C ASN A 41 -7.95 -6.10 4.53
N LEU A 42 -7.70 -5.25 5.52
CA LEU A 42 -6.79 -5.58 6.62
C LEU A 42 -7.55 -6.41 7.64
N ASP A 43 -7.37 -7.73 7.59
CA ASP A 43 -7.92 -8.64 8.58
C ASP A 43 -6.91 -8.95 9.69
N TYR A 44 -7.34 -9.75 10.65
CA TYR A 44 -6.52 -10.17 11.78
C TYR A 44 -5.21 -10.87 11.37
N ASN A 45 -5.23 -11.68 10.31
CA ASN A 45 -4.04 -12.41 9.85
C ASN A 45 -3.02 -11.44 9.25
N VAL A 46 -3.48 -10.47 8.43
CA VAL A 46 -2.61 -9.42 7.89
C VAL A 46 -1.97 -8.61 9.01
N ILE A 47 -2.75 -8.23 10.03
CA ILE A 47 -2.23 -7.43 11.15
C ILE A 47 -1.22 -8.22 12.01
N ASN A 48 -1.45 -9.52 12.23
CA ASN A 48 -0.49 -10.37 12.92
C ASN A 48 0.80 -10.54 12.13
N GLY A 49 0.71 -10.83 10.82
CA GLY A 49 1.88 -10.92 9.94
C GLY A 49 2.65 -9.61 9.89
N TRP A 50 1.95 -8.47 9.89
CA TRP A 50 2.57 -7.15 10.01
C TRP A 50 3.34 -6.98 11.32
N ALA A 51 2.76 -7.36 12.45
CA ALA A 51 3.42 -7.25 13.75
C ALA A 51 4.70 -8.10 13.81
N GLU A 52 4.67 -9.32 13.25
CA GLU A 52 5.83 -10.19 13.17
C GLU A 52 6.94 -9.59 12.29
N ILE A 53 6.61 -9.17 11.06
CA ILE A 53 7.56 -8.57 10.12
C ILE A 53 8.21 -7.31 10.72
N CYS A 54 7.40 -6.41 11.27
CA CYS A 54 7.91 -5.17 11.87
C CYS A 54 8.77 -5.45 13.09
N GLY A 55 8.33 -6.32 14.00
CA GLY A 55 9.10 -6.68 15.20
C GLY A 55 10.46 -7.28 14.85
N GLN A 56 10.52 -8.16 13.84
CA GLN A 56 11.78 -8.74 13.36
C GLN A 56 12.70 -7.71 12.69
N CYS A 57 12.15 -6.76 11.93
CA CYS A 57 12.94 -5.68 11.32
C CYS A 57 13.50 -4.74 12.40
N GLU A 58 12.67 -4.34 13.36
CA GLU A 58 13.06 -3.44 14.44
C GLU A 58 14.14 -4.04 15.34
N ALA A 59 14.04 -5.34 15.64
CA ALA A 59 15.08 -6.07 16.36
C ALA A 59 16.45 -6.05 15.64
N LYS A 60 16.46 -5.85 14.32
CA LYS A 60 17.67 -5.71 13.49
C LYS A 60 18.05 -4.24 13.25
N GLY A 61 17.42 -3.29 13.93
CA GLY A 61 17.68 -1.85 13.78
C GLY A 61 17.08 -1.24 12.50
N GLN A 62 16.15 -1.94 11.85
CA GLN A 62 15.51 -1.51 10.61
C GLN A 62 14.06 -1.09 10.89
N LYS A 63 13.63 0.03 10.32
CA LYS A 63 12.25 0.49 10.44
C LYS A 63 11.62 0.59 9.07
N LEU A 64 10.47 -0.06 8.92
CA LEU A 64 9.63 0.06 7.73
C LEU A 64 8.58 1.14 7.97
N PRO A 65 8.27 1.99 6.97
CA PRO A 65 7.12 2.88 7.06
C PRO A 65 5.83 2.07 7.31
N ILE A 66 4.93 2.61 8.13
CA ILE A 66 3.71 1.88 8.55
C ILE A 66 2.86 1.45 7.35
N MET A 67 2.69 2.34 6.36
CA MET A 67 1.89 2.02 5.17
C MET A 67 2.56 0.94 4.31
N ASP A 68 3.86 1.05 4.06
CA ASP A 68 4.60 0.08 3.25
C ASP A 68 4.69 -1.29 3.93
N SER A 69 4.95 -1.32 5.24
CA SER A 69 4.99 -2.57 6.02
C SER A 69 3.66 -3.29 6.01
N LEU A 70 2.54 -2.58 6.13
CA LEU A 70 1.22 -3.20 6.03
C LEU A 70 0.94 -3.69 4.59
N ILE A 71 1.48 -3.05 3.54
CA ILE A 71 1.31 -3.48 2.14
C ILE A 71 2.08 -4.77 1.93
N ALA A 72 3.32 -4.82 2.43
CA ALA A 72 4.16 -6.01 2.43
C ALA A 72 3.49 -7.16 3.17
N ALA A 73 2.96 -6.91 4.37
CA ALA A 73 2.25 -7.92 5.17
C ALA A 73 1.00 -8.45 4.46
N THR A 74 0.23 -7.57 3.80
CA THR A 74 -0.93 -7.98 3.01
C THR A 74 -0.50 -8.90 1.86
N ALA A 75 0.51 -8.49 1.08
CA ALA A 75 0.98 -9.28 -0.04
C ALA A 75 1.58 -10.63 0.42
N TYR A 76 2.33 -10.65 1.53
CA TYR A 76 2.85 -11.87 2.13
C TYR A 76 1.73 -12.82 2.58
N GLN A 77 0.75 -12.32 3.35
CA GLN A 77 -0.35 -13.12 3.89
C GLN A 77 -1.19 -13.80 2.80
N TYR A 78 -1.33 -13.15 1.64
CA TYR A 78 -2.13 -13.63 0.52
C TYR A 78 -1.30 -14.23 -0.63
N ASN A 79 0.00 -14.49 -0.42
CA ASN A 79 0.92 -15.03 -1.43
C ASN A 79 0.91 -14.24 -2.75
N LEU A 80 0.90 -12.92 -2.66
CA LEU A 80 0.87 -12.00 -3.80
C LEU A 80 2.28 -11.46 -4.09
N ILE A 81 2.47 -11.02 -5.33
CA ILE A 81 3.64 -10.26 -5.76
C ILE A 81 3.34 -8.78 -5.60
N LEU A 82 4.18 -8.08 -4.84
CA LEU A 82 4.11 -6.64 -4.69
C LEU A 82 4.72 -5.95 -5.91
N VAL A 83 3.90 -5.22 -6.66
CA VAL A 83 4.36 -4.42 -7.80
C VAL A 83 4.73 -3.01 -7.33
N THR A 84 6.01 -2.66 -7.34
CA THR A 84 6.49 -1.34 -6.92
C THR A 84 7.78 -0.96 -7.63
N ARG A 85 7.97 0.35 -7.84
CA ARG A 85 9.27 0.90 -8.28
C ARG A 85 10.29 0.93 -7.14
N ASN A 86 9.81 1.09 -5.92
CA ASN A 86 10.67 1.24 -4.75
C ASN A 86 10.96 -0.12 -4.14
N ILE A 87 11.96 -0.82 -4.67
CA ILE A 87 12.34 -2.16 -4.17
C ILE A 87 13.08 -2.06 -2.83
N THR A 88 13.82 -0.96 -2.60
CA THR A 88 14.68 -0.79 -1.42
C THR A 88 13.92 -0.91 -0.11
N ASP A 89 12.70 -0.39 -0.06
CA ASP A 89 11.88 -0.39 1.15
C ASP A 89 11.33 -1.80 1.50
N PHE A 90 11.42 -2.74 0.57
CA PHE A 90 10.90 -4.11 0.74
C PHE A 90 12.01 -5.17 0.82
N GLN A 91 13.28 -4.78 0.77
CA GLN A 91 14.42 -5.70 0.81
C GLN A 91 14.45 -6.59 2.06
N PHE A 92 13.85 -6.13 3.16
CA PHE A 92 13.81 -6.84 4.44
C PHE A 92 12.47 -7.54 4.69
N SER A 93 11.51 -7.35 3.80
CA SER A 93 10.21 -8.03 3.86
C SER A 93 10.29 -9.38 3.14
N LEU A 94 9.60 -10.39 3.66
CA LEU A 94 9.54 -11.73 3.07
C LEU A 94 8.66 -11.80 1.80
N VAL A 95 8.27 -10.65 1.24
CA VAL A 95 7.36 -10.56 0.10
C VAL A 95 8.12 -10.65 -1.22
N GLN A 96 7.50 -11.26 -2.23
CA GLN A 96 8.01 -11.19 -3.60
C GLN A 96 7.73 -9.81 -4.18
N VAL A 97 8.73 -9.19 -4.79
CA VAL A 97 8.64 -7.84 -5.37
C VAL A 97 8.90 -7.90 -6.87
N PHE A 98 8.08 -7.20 -7.65
CA PHE A 98 8.28 -7.01 -9.09
C PHE A 98 8.33 -5.52 -9.42
N ASN A 99 9.40 -5.08 -10.09
CA ASN A 99 9.54 -3.71 -10.56
C ASN A 99 9.24 -3.65 -12.07
N PRO A 100 8.12 -3.03 -12.51
CA PRO A 100 7.73 -3.00 -13.91
C PRO A 100 8.48 -1.95 -14.74
N TRP A 101 9.47 -1.26 -14.16
CA TRP A 101 10.32 -0.28 -14.84
C TRP A 101 11.74 -0.78 -15.12
N GLU A 102 12.04 -2.02 -14.73
CA GLU A 102 13.25 -2.74 -15.14
C GLU A 102 13.01 -3.56 -16.42
#